data_AF-A0A0L0CXE8-F1
#
_entry.id   AF-A0A0L0CXE8-F1
#
_cell.length_a   1.000
_cell.length_b   1.000
_cell.length_c   1.000
_cell.angle_alpha   90.00
_cell.angle_beta   90.00
_cell.angle_gamma   90.00
#
_symmetry.space_group_name_H-M   'P 1'
#
loop_
_entity.id
_entity.type
_entity.pdbx_description
1 polymer ?
#
loop_
_entity_poly.entity_id
_entity_poly.type
_entity_poly.pdbx_seq_one_letter_code
_entity_poly.pdbx_strand_id
1 'polypeptide(L)'
;MSQIRRQSVFENFRKKSVQILIATSIAARGLDFPDLELVINYDLPSEFEQYMHRIGRTGRIGKGGMAINYFNSSNKNIIDKLIDHLRKYDQPVPNWLLHFRK
;
A
#
# COMPACT_ATOMS: atom_id res chain seq x y z
N MET A 1 1.52 8.80 -19.27
CA MET A 1 0.85 9.96 -18.64
C MET A 1 1.90 11.04 -18.40
N SER A 2 1.67 12.29 -18.82
CA SER A 2 2.64 13.37 -18.61
C SER A 2 2.75 13.76 -17.12
N GLN A 3 3.89 14.35 -16.71
CA GLN A 3 4.08 14.85 -15.34
C GLN A 3 3.02 15.86 -14.95
N ILE A 4 2.67 16.78 -15.86
CA ILE A 4 1.62 17.79 -15.66
C ILE A 4 0.28 17.14 -15.33
N ARG A 5 -0.10 16.10 -16.10
CA ARG A 5 -1.36 15.40 -15.86
C ARG A 5 -1.33 14.65 -14.51
N ARG A 6 -0.19 14.05 -14.14
CA ARG A 6 -0.02 13.39 -12.83
C ARG A 6 -0.22 14.37 -11.68
N GLN A 7 0.42 15.54 -11.74
CA GLN A 7 0.27 16.57 -10.72
C GLN A 7 -1.18 17.06 -10.64
N SER A 8 -1.83 17.32 -11.76
CA SER A 8 -3.23 17.80 -11.78
C SER A 8 -4.20 16.82 -11.12
N VAL A 9 -4.09 15.52 -11.43
CA VAL A 9 -4.93 14.48 -10.79
C VAL A 9 -4.65 14.41 -9.29
N PHE A 10 -3.37 14.51 -8.91
CA PHE A 10 -2.97 14.49 -7.51
C PHE A 10 -3.46 15.70 -6.73
N GLU A 11 -3.42 16.91 -7.31
CA GLU A 11 -3.98 18.12 -6.68
C GLU A 11 -5.49 18.01 -6.46
N ASN A 12 -6.23 17.45 -7.43
CA ASN A 12 -7.66 17.22 -7.27
C ASN A 12 -7.95 16.22 -6.14
N PHE A 13 -7.10 15.20 -5.98
CA PHE A 13 -7.18 14.26 -4.88
C PHE A 13 -6.88 14.94 -3.53
N ARG A 14 -5.81 15.75 -3.46
CA ARG A 14 -5.44 16.50 -2.25
C ARG A 14 -6.53 17.49 -1.80
N LYS A 15 -7.21 18.12 -2.76
CA LYS A 15 -8.35 19.03 -2.52
C LYS A 15 -9.67 18.29 -2.22
N LYS A 16 -9.66 16.95 -2.17
CA LYS A 16 -10.84 16.09 -1.97
C LYS A 16 -11.91 16.20 -3.07
N SER A 17 -11.58 16.82 -4.21
CA SER A 17 -12.43 16.82 -5.41
C SER A 17 -12.50 15.43 -6.05
N VAL A 18 -11.48 14.61 -5.80
CA VAL A 18 -11.46 13.17 -6.08
C VAL A 18 -11.11 12.45 -4.78
N GLN A 19 -11.87 11.42 -4.40
CA GLN A 19 -11.67 10.70 -3.14
C GLN A 19 -10.88 9.40 -3.30
N ILE A 20 -10.79 8.88 -4.52
CA ILE A 20 -10.12 7.60 -4.83
C ILE A 20 -9.06 7.86 -5.89
N LEU A 21 -7.82 7.50 -5.56
CA LEU A 21 -6.71 7.54 -6.50
C LEU A 21 -6.23 6.12 -6.79
N ILE A 22 -6.26 5.75 -8.07
CA ILE A 22 -5.68 4.49 -8.56
C ILE A 22 -4.33 4.82 -9.19
N ALA A 23 -3.26 4.20 -8.70
CA ALA A 23 -1.91 4.49 -9.17
C ALA A 23 -1.02 3.24 -9.17
N THR A 24 -0.06 3.20 -10.09
CA THR A 24 1.07 2.27 -10.05
C THR A 24 2.23 2.89 -9.26
N SER A 25 3.19 2.05 -8.81
CA SER A 25 4.39 2.54 -8.10
C SER A 25 5.15 3.61 -8.88
N ILE A 26 5.16 3.54 -10.22
CA ILE A 26 5.82 4.54 -11.08
C ILE A 26 5.04 5.85 -11.13
N ALA A 27 3.70 5.78 -11.26
CA ALA A 27 2.87 6.97 -11.33
C ALA A 27 2.92 7.78 -10.03
N ALA A 28 3.11 7.11 -8.89
CA ALA A 28 3.16 7.71 -7.56
C ALA A 28 4.52 8.32 -7.16
N ARG A 29 5.61 8.06 -7.89
CA ARG A 29 6.93 8.61 -7.57
C ARG A 29 6.95 10.13 -7.71
N GLY A 30 7.53 10.81 -6.72
CA GLY A 30 7.65 12.27 -6.68
C GLY A 30 6.37 13.00 -6.27
N LEU A 31 5.30 12.26 -5.91
CA LEU A 31 4.09 12.84 -5.34
C LEU A 31 4.15 12.77 -3.82
N ASP A 32 3.94 13.90 -3.16
CA ASP A 32 3.89 13.98 -1.71
C ASP A 32 2.46 13.73 -1.21
N PHE A 33 2.15 12.46 -0.94
CA PHE A 33 0.83 12.03 -0.47
C PHE A 33 0.50 12.64 0.90
N PRO A 34 -0.70 13.24 1.06
CA PRO A 34 -1.22 13.55 2.40
C PRO A 34 -1.38 12.25 3.19
N ASP A 35 -1.54 12.37 4.51
CA ASP A 35 -1.88 11.21 5.33
C ASP A 35 -3.23 10.63 4.88
N LEU A 36 -3.19 9.41 4.33
CA LEU A 36 -4.35 8.71 3.79
C LEU A 36 -5.02 7.92 4.91
N GLU A 37 -6.34 7.75 4.85
CA GLU A 37 -7.07 6.89 5.79
C GLU A 37 -6.97 5.41 5.41
N LEU A 38 -6.86 5.12 4.11
CA LEU A 38 -6.87 3.78 3.55
C LEU A 38 -5.89 3.65 2.38
N VAL A 39 -5.10 2.58 2.40
CA VAL A 39 -4.29 2.12 1.27
C VAL A 39 -4.77 0.72 0.88
N ILE A 40 -5.00 0.51 -0.42
CA ILE A 40 -5.37 -0.80 -0.97
C ILE A 40 -4.27 -1.24 -1.94
N ASN A 41 -3.59 -2.33 -1.61
CA ASN A 41 -2.73 -3.06 -2.55
C ASN A 41 -3.59 -4.04 -3.33
N TYR A 42 -4.12 -3.59 -4.48
CA TYR A 42 -4.84 -4.48 -5.40
C TYR A 42 -3.92 -5.59 -5.93
N ASP A 43 -2.71 -5.21 -6.34
CA ASP A 43 -1.62 -6.14 -6.60
C ASP A 43 -0.52 -5.90 -5.56
N LEU A 44 -0.24 -6.90 -4.73
CA LEU A 44 0.88 -6.87 -3.80
C LEU A 44 2.20 -6.72 -4.56
N PRO A 45 3.11 -5.82 -4.13
CA PRO A 45 4.40 -5.70 -4.77
C PRO A 45 5.25 -6.94 -4.47
N SER A 46 6.12 -7.31 -5.40
CA SER A 46 7.04 -8.45 -5.23
C SER A 46 8.10 -8.20 -4.14
N GLU A 47 8.47 -6.93 -3.93
CA GLU A 47 9.48 -6.52 -2.97
C GLU A 47 8.86 -5.95 -1.69
N PHE A 48 9.32 -6.44 -0.55
CA PHE A 48 8.82 -6.03 0.76
C PHE A 48 9.05 -4.53 1.06
N GLU A 49 10.16 -3.97 0.60
CA GLU A 49 10.44 -2.54 0.76
C GLU A 49 9.39 -1.68 0.03
N GLN A 50 8.94 -2.11 -1.15
CA GLN A 50 7.89 -1.42 -1.87
C GLN A 50 6.54 -1.52 -1.15
N TYR A 51 6.25 -2.66 -0.53
CA TYR A 51 5.07 -2.82 0.33
C TYR A 51 5.10 -1.81 1.49
N MET A 52 6.22 -1.70 2.20
CA MET A 52 6.39 -0.74 3.30
C MET A 52 6.20 0.70 2.84
N HIS A 53 6.78 1.08 1.69
CA HIS A 53 6.60 2.42 1.12
C HIS A 53 5.16 2.75 0.72
N ARG A 54 4.36 1.74 0.32
CA ARG A 54 2.95 1.90 -0.02
C ARG A 54 2.08 2.03 1.22
N ILE A 55 2.22 1.14 2.21
CA ILE A 55 1.40 1.21 3.43
C ILE A 55 1.77 2.42 4.30
N GLY A 56 3.01 2.91 4.24
CA GLY A 56 3.43 4.13 4.94
C GLY A 56 2.81 5.44 4.43
N ARG A 57 1.85 5.36 3.50
CA ARG A 57 1.01 6.50 3.07
C ARG A 57 -0.19 6.72 3.99
N THR A 58 -0.48 5.77 4.88
CA THR A 58 -1.53 5.86 5.91
C THR A 58 -0.94 5.74 7.31
N GLY A 59 -1.69 6.12 8.35
CA GLY A 59 -1.33 5.88 9.75
C GLY A 59 -0.18 6.75 10.27
N ARG A 60 -0.10 8.03 9.87
CA ARG A 60 0.91 8.97 10.38
C ARG A 60 0.53 9.57 11.74
N ILE A 61 1.47 10.29 12.37
CA ILE A 61 1.43 10.79 13.76
C ILE A 61 0.02 11.14 14.25
N GLY A 62 -0.44 10.41 15.27
CA GLY A 62 -1.71 10.65 15.96
C GLY A 62 -2.96 10.19 15.21
N LYS A 63 -2.82 9.60 14.02
CA LYS A 63 -3.93 9.11 13.20
C LYS A 63 -3.80 7.61 12.95
N GLY A 64 -4.93 6.91 13.04
CA GLY A 64 -5.03 5.54 12.59
C GLY A 64 -4.90 5.45 11.07
N GLY A 65 -4.68 4.24 10.57
CA GLY A 65 -4.60 3.97 9.15
C GLY A 65 -4.91 2.52 8.87
N MET A 66 -5.44 2.24 7.67
CA MET A 66 -5.77 0.88 7.25
C MET A 66 -5.04 0.54 5.94
N ALA A 67 -4.44 -0.64 5.90
CA ALA A 67 -3.83 -1.19 4.69
C ALA A 67 -4.47 -2.54 4.35
N ILE A 68 -5.20 -2.59 3.23
CA ILE A 68 -5.83 -3.81 2.72
C ILE A 68 -4.96 -4.38 1.60
N ASN A 69 -4.71 -5.68 1.63
CA ASN A 69 -3.87 -6.35 0.66
C ASN A 69 -4.64 -7.50 0.02
N TYR A 70 -4.74 -7.49 -1.31
CA TYR A 70 -5.15 -8.67 -2.04
C TYR A 70 -3.93 -9.53 -2.30
N PHE A 71 -4.08 -10.82 -2.00
CA PHE A 71 -3.02 -11.80 -2.05
C PHE A 71 -3.45 -12.95 -2.97
N ASN A 72 -2.51 -13.43 -3.78
CA ASN A 72 -2.68 -14.65 -4.57
C ASN A 72 -1.37 -15.44 -4.63
N SER A 73 -1.40 -16.59 -5.33
CA SER A 73 -0.27 -17.51 -5.45
C SER A 73 0.97 -16.93 -6.14
N SER A 74 0.87 -15.79 -6.83
CA SER A 74 2.03 -15.11 -7.43
C SER A 74 2.84 -14.30 -6.40
N ASN A 75 2.32 -14.06 -5.21
CA ASN A 75 2.96 -13.22 -4.19
C ASN A 75 3.85 -14.01 -3.22
N LYS A 76 4.33 -15.21 -3.59
CA LYS A 76 5.15 -16.05 -2.69
C LYS A 76 6.42 -15.35 -2.19
N ASN A 77 7.05 -14.53 -3.02
CA ASN A 77 8.35 -13.92 -2.70
C ASN A 77 8.32 -12.97 -1.49
N ILE A 78 7.15 -12.39 -1.16
CA ILE A 78 7.02 -11.43 -0.05
C ILE A 78 6.54 -12.11 1.25
N ILE A 79 6.12 -13.38 1.19
CA ILE A 79 5.31 -14.01 2.24
C ILE A 79 5.99 -14.05 3.61
N ASP A 80 7.25 -14.47 3.65
CA ASP A 80 7.97 -14.64 4.92
C ASP A 80 8.13 -13.28 5.61
N LYS A 81 8.58 -12.28 4.87
CA LYS A 81 8.73 -10.91 5.37
C LYS A 81 7.39 -10.30 5.78
N LEU A 82 6.32 -10.58 5.04
CA LEU A 82 4.97 -10.11 5.36
C LEU A 82 4.47 -10.73 6.68
N ILE A 83 4.61 -12.04 6.85
CA ILE A 83 4.22 -12.73 8.09
C ILE A 83 5.02 -12.20 9.28
N ASP A 84 6.34 -12.07 9.13
CA ASP A 84 7.21 -11.56 10.19
C ASP A 84 6.84 -10.12 10.58
N HIS A 85 6.52 -9.28 9.58
CA HIS A 85 6.04 -7.93 9.82
C HIS A 85 4.70 -7.90 10.56
N LEU A 86 3.71 -8.69 10.12
CA LEU A 86 2.42 -8.76 10.79
C LEU A 86 2.59 -9.17 12.27
N ARG A 87 3.40 -10.19 12.55
CA ARG A 87 3.70 -10.63 13.93
C ARG A 87 4.40 -9.56 14.74
N LYS A 88 5.39 -8.87 14.16
CA LYS A 88 6.16 -7.82 14.82
C LYS A 88 5.28 -6.68 15.34
N TYR A 89 4.16 -6.42 14.66
CA TYR A 89 3.22 -5.34 15.01
C TYR A 89 1.87 -5.87 15.51
N ASP A 90 1.86 -7.09 16.07
CA ASP A 90 0.70 -7.74 16.69
C ASP A 90 -0.55 -7.77 15.79
N GLN A 91 -0.34 -7.82 14.48
CA GLN A 91 -1.42 -7.95 13.50
C GLN A 91 -1.83 -9.43 13.36
N PRO A 92 -3.13 -9.71 13.17
CA PRO A 92 -3.58 -11.07 12.95
C PRO A 92 -2.96 -11.63 11.66
N VAL A 93 -2.30 -12.78 11.77
CA VAL A 93 -1.80 -13.52 10.62
C VAL A 93 -2.87 -14.53 10.21
N PRO A 94 -3.51 -14.38 9.04
CA PRO A 94 -4.54 -15.32 8.62
C PRO A 94 -3.97 -16.72 8.42
N ASN A 95 -4.65 -17.74 8.95
CA ASN A 95 -4.20 -19.13 8.82
C ASN A 95 -4.01 -19.57 7.36
N TRP A 96 -4.86 -19.09 6.45
CA TRP A 96 -4.72 -19.37 5.01
C TRP A 96 -3.40 -18.86 4.44
N LEU A 97 -2.85 -17.75 4.96
CA LEU A 97 -1.59 -17.19 4.49
C LEU A 97 -0.42 -18.12 4.81
N LEU A 98 -0.44 -18.77 5.98
CA LEU A 98 0.61 -19.72 6.40
C LEU A 98 0.75 -20.92 5.44
N HIS A 99 -0.32 -21.30 4.73
CA HIS A 99 -0.30 -22.41 3.78
C HIS A 99 0.51 -22.09 2.51
N PHE A 100 0.69 -20.81 2.18
CA PHE A 100 1.45 -20.37 1.00
C PHE A 100 2.97 -20.32 1.24
N ARG A 101 3.42 -20.52 2.49
CA ARG A 101 4.84 -20.54 2.87
C ARG A 101 5.61 -21.78 2.35
N LYS A 102 4.92 -22.71 1.68
CA LYS A 102 5.50 -23.93 1.08
C LYS A 102 6.15 -23.69 -0.28
#